data_AF-M8DD24-F1
#
_entry.id   AF-M8DD24-F1
#
_cell.length_a   1.000
_cell.length_b   1.000
_cell.length_c   1.000
_cell.angle_alpha   90.00
_cell.angle_beta   90.00
_cell.angle_gamma   90.00
#
_symmetry.space_group_name_H-M   'P 1'
#
loop_
_entity.id
_entity.type
_entity.pdbx_description
1 polymer ?
#
loop_
_entity_poly.entity_id
_entity_poly.type
_entity_poly.pdbx_seq_one_letter_code
_entity_poly.pdbx_strand_id
1 'polypeptide(L)'
;MKRRMTFWVTAAAAILLVTGCGQGKAPQAQPPAEQTETPGSAAQPETEQQKTKQTIALYYTDDNLMELQKEEQEIAYTDDLDKYKQAIALLEKPKDEAHAPLWKDFHYHSVTFDKGTLTIDADGKNVYNLGSSGEGMAIDALKDTLFQFDEVQKIVILVDGKPTESLMGHVSIDEPLTRQ
;
A
#
# COMPACT_ATOMS: atom_id res chain seq x y z
N MET A 1 47.50 -8.44 18.21
CA MET A 1 47.24 -9.48 19.23
C MET A 1 45.97 -10.21 18.79
N LYS A 2 46.03 -11.32 18.02
CA LYS A 2 46.00 -12.74 18.46
C LYS A 2 44.94 -12.94 19.56
N ARG A 3 43.81 -13.62 19.33
CA ARG A 3 43.58 -15.08 19.12
C ARG A 3 42.21 -15.23 18.40
N ARG A 4 42.03 -15.92 17.25
CA ARG A 4 42.17 -17.35 16.89
C ARG A 4 41.39 -18.31 17.81
N MET A 5 40.28 -18.84 17.30
CA MET A 5 39.85 -20.22 17.54
C MET A 5 39.07 -20.72 16.31
N THR A 6 39.41 -21.91 15.86
CA THR A 6 39.07 -22.50 14.57
C THR A 6 38.54 -23.93 14.79
N PHE A 7 37.80 -24.41 13.79
CA PHE A 7 37.46 -25.82 13.47
C PHE A 7 36.42 -26.52 14.33
N TRP A 8 35.43 -27.15 13.68
CA TRP A 8 35.42 -28.60 13.46
C TRP A 8 34.81 -28.94 12.09
N VAL A 9 35.49 -29.83 11.36
CA VAL A 9 35.15 -30.40 10.04
C VAL A 9 34.78 -31.86 10.27
N THR A 10 33.67 -32.32 9.67
CA THR A 10 33.37 -33.73 9.31
C THR A 10 32.26 -33.64 8.23
N ALA A 11 32.45 -33.88 6.92
CA ALA A 11 32.92 -35.05 6.17
C ALA A 11 32.01 -36.29 6.29
N ALA A 12 31.16 -36.54 5.28
CA ALA A 12 30.89 -37.88 4.72
C ALA A 12 29.98 -37.79 3.48
N ALA A 13 30.41 -38.46 2.40
CA ALA A 13 29.75 -38.61 1.11
C ALA A 13 28.86 -39.85 1.07
N ALA A 14 27.83 -39.86 0.22
CA ALA A 14 27.37 -41.08 -0.48
C ALA A 14 26.41 -40.72 -1.64
N ILE A 15 26.84 -41.08 -2.84
CA ILE A 15 26.09 -41.05 -4.10
C ILE A 15 25.22 -42.31 -4.18
N LEU A 16 23.95 -42.16 -4.58
CA LEU A 16 23.16 -43.25 -5.16
C LEU A 16 22.45 -42.75 -6.41
N LEU A 17 22.90 -43.30 -7.55
CA LEU A 17 22.25 -43.23 -8.85
C LEU A 17 21.15 -44.29 -8.91
N VAL A 18 19.93 -43.90 -9.27
CA VAL A 18 18.94 -44.83 -9.83
C VAL A 18 18.44 -44.27 -11.15
N THR A 19 19.01 -44.81 -12.23
CA THR A 19 18.50 -44.76 -13.60
C THR A 19 17.30 -45.68 -13.73
N GLY A 20 16.13 -45.13 -14.08
CA GLY A 20 14.95 -45.90 -14.48
C GLY A 20 14.56 -45.58 -15.93
N CYS A 21 14.96 -46.45 -16.87
CA CYS A 21 14.43 -46.47 -18.23
C CYS A 21 13.37 -47.57 -18.33
N GLY A 22 12.14 -47.21 -18.73
CA GLY A 22 11.07 -48.13 -19.10
C GLY A 22 10.59 -47.84 -20.52
N GLN A 23 10.70 -48.83 -21.41
CA GLN A 23 10.35 -48.80 -22.83
C GLN A 23 8.87 -49.15 -23.09
N GLY A 24 8.28 -48.51 -24.11
CA GLY A 24 7.41 -49.20 -25.08
C GLY A 24 6.15 -48.47 -25.56
N LYS A 25 6.21 -47.78 -26.71
CA LYS A 25 5.52 -48.14 -27.99
C LYS A 25 5.79 -47.07 -29.08
N ALA A 26 6.17 -47.54 -30.27
CA ALA A 26 6.33 -46.76 -31.51
C ALA A 26 5.04 -46.83 -32.36
N PRO A 27 4.99 -46.30 -33.61
CA PRO A 27 5.27 -44.94 -34.10
C PRO A 27 4.13 -44.41 -35.01
N GLN A 28 4.05 -43.09 -35.30
CA GLN A 28 3.71 -42.64 -36.66
C GLN A 28 3.96 -41.13 -36.93
N ALA A 29 4.72 -40.92 -38.02
CA ALA A 29 4.79 -39.80 -38.97
C ALA A 29 5.38 -38.42 -38.58
N GLN A 30 6.63 -38.17 -39.03
CA GLN A 30 7.23 -36.86 -39.36
C GLN A 30 7.01 -36.55 -40.88
N PRO A 31 7.54 -35.47 -41.55
CA PRO A 31 8.26 -34.21 -41.17
C PRO A 31 7.78 -32.96 -42.03
N PRO A 32 8.46 -31.79 -42.19
CA PRO A 32 9.78 -31.30 -41.68
C PRO A 32 9.88 -29.81 -41.19
N ALA A 33 10.97 -29.58 -40.42
CA ALA A 33 11.87 -28.40 -40.40
C ALA A 33 11.31 -27.05 -39.85
N GLU A 34 12.01 -26.24 -39.04
CA GLU A 34 13.44 -26.19 -38.73
C GLU A 34 13.72 -25.22 -37.56
N GLN A 35 14.84 -25.46 -36.87
CA GLN A 35 15.66 -24.52 -36.08
C GLN A 35 15.28 -24.23 -34.62
N THR A 36 15.89 -25.06 -33.78
CA THR A 36 16.42 -24.71 -32.46
C THR A 36 17.40 -23.54 -32.56
N GLU A 37 17.09 -22.43 -31.90
CA GLU A 37 18.11 -21.58 -31.28
C GLU A 37 17.70 -21.35 -29.82
N THR A 38 18.59 -21.73 -28.91
CA THR A 38 18.67 -21.12 -27.59
C THR A 38 20.11 -20.66 -27.46
N PRO A 39 20.33 -19.43 -27.01
CA PRO A 39 20.96 -19.34 -25.70
C PRO A 39 20.42 -18.20 -24.84
N GLY A 40 20.01 -18.59 -23.63
CA GLY A 40 20.28 -17.86 -22.38
C GLY A 40 20.12 -16.34 -22.38
N SER A 41 18.92 -15.87 -22.06
CA SER A 41 18.80 -14.73 -21.17
C SER A 41 18.67 -15.28 -19.76
N ALA A 42 19.75 -15.18 -18.98
CA ALA A 42 19.66 -15.35 -17.54
C ALA A 42 18.80 -14.20 -17.00
N ALA A 43 17.48 -14.43 -16.94
CA ALA A 43 16.59 -13.61 -16.15
C ALA A 43 17.01 -13.80 -14.70
N GLN A 44 17.80 -12.86 -14.22
CA GLN A 44 17.98 -12.60 -12.80
C GLN A 44 16.58 -12.49 -12.19
N PRO A 45 16.22 -13.27 -11.15
CA PRO A 45 14.95 -13.06 -10.48
C PRO A 45 15.09 -11.71 -9.76
N GLU A 46 14.58 -10.65 -10.40
CA GLU A 46 14.14 -9.49 -9.65
C GLU A 46 13.18 -10.02 -8.60
N THR A 47 13.57 -9.87 -7.34
CA THR A 47 12.72 -10.22 -6.21
C THR A 47 11.57 -9.21 -6.25
N GLU A 48 10.52 -9.52 -7.02
CA GLU A 48 9.26 -8.82 -6.93
C GLU A 48 8.80 -8.95 -5.47
N GLN A 49 8.90 -7.85 -4.72
CA GLN A 49 8.31 -7.79 -3.39
C GLN A 49 6.82 -8.12 -3.55
N GLN A 50 6.41 -9.26 -3.00
CA GLN A 50 5.05 -9.73 -3.09
C GLN A 50 4.13 -8.73 -2.40
N LYS A 51 3.33 -8.00 -3.18
CA LYS A 51 2.34 -7.05 -2.67
C LYS A 51 1.07 -7.78 -2.28
N THR A 52 0.52 -7.42 -1.12
CA THR A 52 -0.84 -7.80 -0.72
C THR A 52 -1.82 -6.88 -1.42
N LYS A 53 -2.93 -7.44 -1.90
CA LYS A 53 -4.04 -6.68 -2.49
C LYS A 53 -5.24 -6.69 -1.55
N GLN A 54 -5.95 -5.57 -1.46
CA GLN A 54 -7.15 -5.43 -0.66
C GLN A 54 -8.10 -4.42 -1.30
N THR A 55 -9.39 -4.74 -1.35
CA THR A 55 -10.43 -3.75 -1.65
C THR A 55 -10.75 -2.96 -0.39
N ILE A 56 -10.74 -1.65 -0.50
CA ILE A 56 -11.03 -0.70 0.59
C ILE A 56 -12.20 0.21 0.20
N ALA A 57 -12.92 0.67 1.22
CA ALA A 57 -13.90 1.74 1.10
C ALA A 57 -13.19 3.10 1.13
N LEU A 58 -13.55 3.97 0.20
CA LEU A 58 -13.12 5.36 0.09
C LEU A 58 -14.37 6.23 0.06
N TYR A 59 -14.24 7.46 0.53
CA TYR A 59 -15.37 8.37 0.68
C TYR A 59 -15.06 9.67 -0.06
N TYR A 60 -15.92 9.98 -1.01
CA TYR A 60 -15.87 11.19 -1.83
C TYR A 60 -17.16 11.97 -1.61
N THR A 61 -17.28 13.15 -2.21
CA THR A 61 -18.52 13.93 -2.15
C THR A 61 -19.13 14.08 -3.54
N ASP A 62 -20.35 14.61 -3.62
CA ASP A 62 -20.91 15.05 -4.90
C ASP A 62 -20.41 16.46 -5.28
N ASP A 63 -20.68 16.88 -6.51
CA ASP A 63 -20.29 18.22 -7.02
C ASP A 63 -20.87 19.39 -6.20
N ASN A 64 -21.89 19.16 -5.38
CA ASN A 64 -22.58 20.17 -4.59
C ASN A 64 -22.13 20.20 -3.12
N LEU A 65 -21.18 19.33 -2.71
CA LEU A 65 -20.75 19.18 -1.32
C LEU A 65 -21.93 18.89 -0.38
N MET A 66 -22.85 17.99 -0.78
CA MET A 66 -24.06 17.71 0.01
C MET A 66 -23.97 16.42 0.83
N GLU A 67 -23.30 15.39 0.31
CA GLU A 67 -23.16 14.11 1.00
C GLU A 67 -21.80 13.45 0.74
N LEU A 68 -21.43 12.51 1.61
CA LEU A 68 -20.33 11.58 1.39
C LEU A 68 -20.84 10.29 0.73
N GLN A 69 -20.18 9.90 -0.34
CA GLN A 69 -20.51 8.75 -1.17
C GLN A 69 -19.36 7.74 -1.11
N LYS A 70 -19.72 6.48 -0.82
CA LYS A 70 -18.75 5.38 -0.71
C LYS A 70 -18.41 4.85 -2.10
N GLU A 71 -17.12 4.72 -2.37
CA GLU A 71 -16.57 3.99 -3.51
C GLU A 71 -15.65 2.86 -3.03
N GLU A 72 -15.65 1.72 -3.70
CA GLU A 72 -14.72 0.63 -3.40
C GLU A 72 -13.59 0.58 -4.42
N GLN A 73 -12.34 0.61 -3.96
CA GLN A 73 -11.16 0.50 -4.82
C GLN A 73 -10.13 -0.49 -4.26
N GLU A 74 -9.39 -1.15 -5.15
CA GLU A 74 -8.27 -2.03 -4.79
C GLU A 74 -7.00 -1.22 -4.51
N ILE A 75 -6.36 -1.46 -3.37
CA ILE A 75 -4.98 -1.06 -3.07
C ILE A 75 -4.05 -2.27 -3.14
N ALA A 76 -2.79 -2.02 -3.47
CA ALA A 76 -1.70 -2.99 -3.35
C ALA A 76 -0.60 -2.41 -2.48
N TYR A 77 -0.19 -3.15 -1.44
CA TYR A 77 0.74 -2.69 -0.41
C TYR A 77 1.71 -3.78 0.06
N THR A 78 2.82 -3.35 0.68
CA THR A 78 3.90 -4.21 1.16
C THR A 78 3.91 -4.41 2.68
N ASP A 79 3.42 -3.42 3.43
CA ASP A 79 3.25 -3.44 4.88
C ASP A 79 2.08 -2.53 5.31
N ASP A 80 1.83 -2.45 6.61
CA ASP A 80 0.72 -1.64 7.15
C ASP A 80 0.91 -0.14 6.89
N LEU A 81 2.14 0.38 6.94
CA LEU A 81 2.36 1.80 6.69
C LEU A 81 2.10 2.15 5.22
N ASP A 82 2.55 1.29 4.31
CA ASP A 82 2.28 1.39 2.88
C ASP A 82 0.77 1.28 2.61
N LYS A 83 0.06 0.38 3.28
CA LYS A 83 -1.41 0.25 3.20
C LYS A 83 -2.13 1.58 3.49
N TYR A 84 -1.76 2.28 4.56
CA TYR A 84 -2.38 3.57 4.90
C TYR A 84 -2.01 4.67 3.91
N LYS A 85 -0.77 4.72 3.44
CA LYS A 85 -0.34 5.69 2.41
C LYS A 85 -1.10 5.49 1.11
N GLN A 86 -1.34 4.24 0.72
CA GLN A 86 -2.12 3.91 -0.48
C GLN A 86 -3.58 4.32 -0.32
N ALA A 87 -4.18 4.12 0.85
CA ALA A 87 -5.53 4.58 1.15
C ALA A 87 -5.64 6.13 1.08
N ILE A 88 -4.72 6.85 1.73
CA ILE A 88 -4.68 8.33 1.69
C ILE A 88 -4.51 8.84 0.26
N ALA A 89 -3.62 8.22 -0.52
CA ALA A 89 -3.36 8.62 -1.91
C ALA A 89 -4.57 8.41 -2.83
N LEU A 90 -5.50 7.52 -2.48
CA LEU A 90 -6.72 7.30 -3.24
C LEU A 90 -7.83 8.29 -2.89
N LEU A 91 -7.80 8.99 -1.76
CA LEU A 91 -8.79 10.05 -1.42
C LEU A 91 -8.84 11.20 -2.44
N GLU A 92 -7.83 11.31 -3.29
CA GLU A 92 -7.75 12.25 -4.40
C GLU A 92 -8.30 11.69 -5.73
N LYS A 93 -8.48 10.36 -5.84
CA LYS A 93 -8.57 9.64 -7.12
C LYS A 93 -9.85 8.79 -7.22
N PRO A 94 -11.04 9.41 -7.24
CA PRO A 94 -12.27 8.69 -7.55
C PRO A 94 -12.19 8.07 -8.94
N LYS A 95 -12.91 6.95 -9.13
CA LYS A 95 -13.11 6.35 -10.45
C LYS A 95 -14.44 6.74 -11.06
N ASP A 96 -15.44 7.01 -10.23
CA ASP A 96 -16.73 7.52 -10.70
C ASP A 96 -16.61 9.01 -11.02
N GLU A 97 -17.13 9.43 -12.18
CA GLU A 97 -17.16 10.84 -12.58
C GLU A 97 -18.14 11.67 -11.73
N ALA A 98 -19.11 11.02 -11.06
CA ALA A 98 -20.02 11.68 -10.12
C ALA A 98 -19.38 11.94 -8.75
N HIS A 99 -18.21 11.37 -8.48
CA HIS A 99 -17.48 11.56 -7.22
C HIS A 99 -16.45 12.69 -7.34
N ALA A 100 -16.57 13.68 -6.48
CA ALA A 100 -15.62 14.76 -6.31
C ALA A 100 -14.66 14.48 -5.13
N PRO A 101 -13.33 14.59 -5.31
CA PRO A 101 -12.39 14.41 -4.21
C PRO A 101 -12.32 15.65 -3.32
N LEU A 102 -12.26 15.41 -2.01
CA LEU A 102 -12.09 16.45 -0.97
C LEU A 102 -10.60 16.74 -0.68
N TRP A 103 -9.73 15.75 -0.92
CA TRP A 103 -8.30 15.80 -0.62
C TRP A 103 -7.46 16.00 -1.89
N LYS A 104 -7.77 17.05 -2.68
CA LYS A 104 -7.02 17.38 -3.90
C LYS A 104 -5.62 17.89 -3.58
N ASP A 105 -4.61 17.43 -4.33
CA ASP A 105 -3.21 17.84 -4.19
C ASP A 105 -2.71 17.81 -2.72
N PHE A 106 -3.12 16.79 -1.95
CA PHE A 106 -2.76 16.69 -0.53
C PHE A 106 -1.29 16.29 -0.34
N HIS A 107 -0.50 17.22 0.19
CA HIS A 107 0.91 17.03 0.48
C HIS A 107 1.15 16.76 1.97
N TYR A 108 2.04 15.82 2.28
CA TYR A 108 2.46 15.52 3.64
C TYR A 108 3.96 15.21 3.69
N HIS A 109 4.60 15.53 4.81
CA HIS A 109 6.01 15.23 5.07
C HIS A 109 6.19 13.76 5.46
N SER A 110 5.29 13.24 6.29
CA SER A 110 5.36 11.85 6.75
C SER A 110 4.01 11.27 7.15
N VAL A 111 3.95 9.94 7.13
CA VAL A 111 2.91 9.15 7.81
C VAL A 111 3.65 8.15 8.69
N THR A 112 3.20 7.98 9.93
CA THR A 112 3.76 7.01 10.88
C THR A 112 2.65 6.27 11.60
N PHE A 113 2.90 5.03 11.98
CA PHE A 113 1.97 4.21 12.75
C PHE A 113 2.66 3.64 13.98
N ASP A 114 2.15 3.97 15.18
CA ASP A 114 2.61 3.41 16.46
C ASP A 114 1.41 3.11 17.35
N LYS A 115 1.33 1.86 17.85
CA LYS A 115 0.35 1.41 18.86
C LYS A 115 -1.10 1.85 18.55
N GLY A 116 -1.52 1.66 17.29
CA GLY A 116 -2.85 2.00 16.83
C GLY A 116 -3.11 3.49 16.58
N THR A 117 -2.08 4.33 16.65
CA THR A 117 -2.15 5.74 16.30
C THR A 117 -1.49 5.96 14.96
N LEU A 118 -2.26 6.41 13.97
CA LEU A 118 -1.77 6.86 12.68
C LEU A 118 -1.54 8.36 12.75
N THR A 119 -0.31 8.81 12.54
CA THR A 119 0.04 10.24 12.51
C THR A 119 0.33 10.66 11.08
N ILE A 120 -0.32 11.73 10.62
CA ILE A 120 -0.12 12.34 9.31
C ILE A 120 0.46 13.73 9.57
N ASP A 121 1.68 13.97 9.10
CA ASP A 121 2.32 15.28 9.16
C ASP A 121 2.10 16.02 7.84
N ALA A 122 1.04 16.82 7.78
CA ALA A 122 0.64 17.57 6.59
C ALA A 122 1.60 18.73 6.30
N ASP A 123 1.80 19.02 5.01
CA ASP A 123 2.49 20.24 4.59
C ASP A 123 1.61 21.46 4.87
N GLY A 124 2.15 22.48 5.54
CA GLY A 124 1.43 23.73 5.81
C GLY A 124 1.08 24.56 4.58
N LYS A 125 1.55 24.17 3.39
CA LYS A 125 1.20 24.79 2.10
C LYS A 125 -0.03 24.19 1.45
N ASN A 126 -0.64 23.17 2.05
CA ASN A 126 -1.92 22.68 1.55
C ASN A 126 -2.96 23.81 1.63
N VAL A 127 -3.56 24.17 0.48
CA VAL A 127 -4.57 25.23 0.41
C VAL A 127 -5.88 24.64 -0.09
N TYR A 128 -6.93 24.81 0.70
CA TYR A 128 -8.26 24.29 0.41
C TYR A 128 -9.31 25.38 0.60
N ASN A 129 -10.18 25.54 -0.39
CA ASN A 129 -11.32 26.45 -0.34
C ASN A 129 -12.62 25.65 -0.22
N LEU A 130 -12.74 24.82 0.83
CA LEU A 130 -13.89 23.94 1.05
C LEU A 130 -14.97 24.58 1.97
N GLY A 131 -14.62 25.67 2.67
CA GLY A 131 -15.45 26.21 3.75
C GLY A 131 -15.62 25.24 4.91
N SER A 132 -16.39 25.62 5.93
CA SER A 132 -16.56 24.79 7.13
C SER A 132 -17.22 23.44 6.85
N SER A 133 -18.26 23.44 6.01
CA SER A 133 -19.00 22.23 5.65
C SER A 133 -18.12 21.23 4.89
N GLY A 134 -17.38 21.72 3.89
CA GLY A 134 -16.51 20.85 3.10
C GLY A 134 -15.27 20.40 3.88
N GLU A 135 -14.73 21.22 4.78
CA GLU A 135 -13.66 20.78 5.70
C GLU A 135 -14.15 19.66 6.62
N GLY A 136 -15.37 19.78 7.17
CA GLY A 136 -16.01 18.72 7.96
C GLY A 136 -16.11 17.41 7.18
N MET A 137 -16.65 17.46 5.96
CA MET A 137 -16.72 16.30 5.08
C MET A 137 -15.35 15.72 4.73
N ALA A 138 -14.33 16.55 4.54
CA ALA A 138 -12.97 16.07 4.26
C ALA A 138 -12.42 15.26 5.44
N ILE A 139 -12.59 15.76 6.66
CA ILE A 139 -12.19 15.06 7.88
C ILE A 139 -13.00 13.77 8.06
N ASP A 140 -14.30 13.79 7.83
CA ASP A 140 -15.16 12.59 7.92
C ASP A 140 -14.78 11.54 6.86
N ALA A 141 -14.50 11.95 5.63
CA ALA A 141 -14.02 11.05 4.57
C ALA A 141 -12.69 10.38 4.93
N LEU A 142 -11.78 11.15 5.55
CA LEU A 142 -10.50 10.63 6.06
C LEU A 142 -10.72 9.64 7.20
N LYS A 143 -11.60 9.97 8.17
CA LYS A 143 -11.97 9.10 9.29
C LYS A 143 -12.56 7.79 8.78
N ASP A 144 -13.57 7.85 7.92
CA ASP A 144 -14.27 6.66 7.41
C ASP A 144 -13.33 5.76 6.59
N THR A 145 -12.44 6.37 5.81
CA THR A 145 -11.42 5.64 5.05
C THR A 145 -10.37 4.99 5.95
N LEU A 146 -9.86 5.66 6.97
CA LEU A 146 -8.74 5.12 7.76
C LEU A 146 -9.21 4.25 8.93
N PHE A 147 -10.38 4.51 9.50
CA PHE A 147 -10.95 3.67 10.54
C PHE A 147 -11.55 2.37 10.02
N GLN A 148 -11.65 2.15 8.71
CA GLN A 148 -11.97 0.80 8.23
C GLN A 148 -10.90 -0.25 8.62
N PHE A 149 -9.69 0.19 8.93
CA PHE A 149 -8.62 -0.65 9.45
C PHE A 149 -8.75 -0.74 10.98
N ASP A 150 -9.09 -1.93 11.50
CA ASP A 150 -9.39 -2.15 12.92
C ASP A 150 -8.22 -1.78 13.85
N GLU A 151 -6.98 -1.95 13.37
CA GLU A 151 -5.78 -1.59 14.11
C GLU A 151 -5.58 -0.07 14.21
N VAL A 152 -6.19 0.74 13.34
CA VAL A 152 -6.19 2.20 13.44
C VAL A 152 -7.27 2.61 14.45
N GLN A 153 -6.83 3.07 15.61
CA GLN A 153 -7.69 3.48 16.72
C GLN A 153 -7.78 5.00 16.87
N LYS A 154 -6.71 5.70 16.47
CA LYS A 154 -6.61 7.16 16.51
C LYS A 154 -5.91 7.69 15.27
N ILE A 155 -6.31 8.87 14.83
CA ILE A 155 -5.62 9.62 13.78
C ILE A 155 -5.16 10.94 14.38
N VAL A 156 -3.87 11.24 14.25
CA VAL A 156 -3.29 12.53 14.65
C VAL A 156 -2.88 13.25 13.39
N ILE A 157 -3.29 14.51 13.26
CA ILE A 157 -2.90 15.37 12.15
C ILE A 157 -1.98 16.46 12.72
N LEU A 158 -0.80 16.58 12.14
CA LEU A 158 0.15 17.66 12.41
C LEU A 158 0.27 18.53 11.18
N VAL A 159 0.71 19.77 11.37
CA VAL A 159 1.09 20.68 10.28
C VAL A 159 2.54 21.11 10.50
N ASP A 160 3.41 20.79 9.56
CA ASP A 160 4.86 21.03 9.63
C ASP A 160 5.47 20.58 10.97
N GLY A 161 5.09 19.38 11.41
CA GLY A 161 5.55 18.71 12.63
C GLY A 161 4.95 19.25 13.93
N LYS A 162 3.94 20.12 13.86
CA LYS A 162 3.33 20.76 15.05
C LYS A 162 1.85 20.42 15.17
N PRO A 163 1.34 20.26 16.41
CA PRO A 163 -0.10 20.29 16.66
C PRO A 163 -0.68 21.63 16.20
N THR A 164 -1.85 21.57 15.56
CA THR A 164 -2.59 22.76 15.10
C THR A 164 -4.04 22.63 15.51
N GLU A 165 -4.74 23.76 15.66
CA GLU A 165 -6.17 23.76 15.94
C GLU A 165 -6.98 23.28 14.74
N SER A 166 -6.55 23.62 13.52
CA SER A 166 -7.30 23.30 12.30
C SER A 166 -6.38 23.16 11.10
N LEU A 167 -6.81 22.38 10.10
CA LEU A 167 -6.11 22.27 8.82
C LEU A 167 -6.50 23.41 7.88
N MET A 168 -7.79 23.81 7.87
CA MET A 168 -8.32 24.84 6.96
C MET A 168 -9.09 25.96 7.70
N GLY A 169 -9.13 25.92 9.03
CA GLY A 169 -9.61 27.01 9.89
C GLY A 169 -11.00 26.82 10.49
N HIS A 170 -11.70 25.71 10.24
CA HIS A 170 -13.08 25.51 10.72
C HIS A 170 -13.27 24.25 11.56
N VAL A 171 -12.51 23.18 11.31
CA VAL A 171 -12.65 21.91 12.04
C VAL A 171 -11.48 21.73 13.00
N SER A 172 -11.80 21.38 14.24
CA SER A 172 -10.80 21.13 15.29
C SER A 172 -10.06 19.81 15.03
N ILE A 173 -8.74 19.86 15.03
CA ILE A 173 -7.83 18.70 14.95
C ILE A 173 -6.72 18.75 16.01
N ASP A 174 -6.91 19.57 17.04
CA ASP A 174 -6.00 19.73 18.18
C ASP A 174 -5.93 18.47 19.05
N GLU A 175 -7.02 17.70 19.10
CA GLU A 175 -7.06 16.37 19.70
C GLU A 175 -7.02 15.26 18.64
N PRO A 176 -6.51 14.05 19.00
CA PRO A 176 -6.57 12.91 18.11
C PRO A 176 -8.00 12.58 17.68
N LEU A 177 -8.22 12.42 16.38
CA LEU A 177 -9.50 11.96 15.84
C LEU A 177 -9.76 10.53 16.30
N THR A 178 -11.01 10.23 16.62
CA THR A 178 -11.48 8.91 17.02
C THR A 178 -12.71 8.52 16.20
N ARG A 179 -13.16 7.26 16.31
CA ARG A 179 -14.31 6.72 15.56
C ARG A 179 -15.65 7.36 15.92
N GLN A 180 -15.71 8.17 16.97
CA GLN A 180 -16.91 8.81 17.49
C GLN A 180 -16.98 10.28 17.08
#